data_AF-A0A7S1CB99-F1
#
_entry.id   AF-A0A7S1CB99-F1
#
_cell.length_a   1.000
_cell.length_b   1.000
_cell.length_c   1.000
_cell.angle_alpha   90.00
_cell.angle_beta   90.00
_cell.angle_gamma   90.00
#
_symmetry.space_group_name_H-M   'P 1'
#
loop_
_entity.id
_entity.type
_entity.pdbx_description
1 polymer ?
#
loop_
_entity_poly.entity_id
_entity_poly.type
_entity_poly.pdbx_seq_one_letter_code
_entity_poly.pdbx_strand_id
1 'polypeptide(L)'
;AEIERRLGRVLFACFVGSRRHNLAVASSDFDFWCVYQARSDALLSAIGDPPPAVVKNPPSVKPDLTVLEVGAFARMLARGDPRCVEALFAHESTVLHEAAAW
;
A
#
# COMPACT_ATOMS: atom_id res chain seq x y z
N ALA A 1 -7.74 7.51 7.11
CA ALA A 1 -9.13 8.00 7.06
C ALA A 1 -10.04 7.20 6.11
N GLU A 2 -9.94 7.33 4.77
CA GLU A 2 -10.88 6.62 3.86
C GLU A 2 -10.57 5.13 3.69
N ILE A 3 -9.32 4.77 3.41
CA ILE A 3 -8.88 3.37 3.29
C ILE A 3 -9.22 2.59 4.56
N GLU A 4 -8.95 3.21 5.72
CA GLU A 4 -9.27 2.63 7.03
C GLU A 4 -10.75 2.36 7.23
N ARG A 5 -11.60 3.31 6.80
CA ARG A 5 -13.05 3.18 6.89
C ARG A 5 -13.60 2.11 5.94
N ARG A 6 -13.03 1.98 4.74
CA ARG A 6 -13.57 1.12 3.67
C ARG A 6 -12.99 -0.29 3.67
N LEU A 7 -11.69 -0.43 3.87
CA LEU A 7 -10.95 -1.67 3.66
C LEU A 7 -10.48 -2.29 4.99
N GLY A 8 -9.98 -1.46 5.89
CA GLY A 8 -9.45 -1.87 7.19
C GLY A 8 -8.18 -1.14 7.56
N ARG A 9 -7.57 -1.53 8.67
CA ARG A 9 -6.46 -0.81 9.31
C ARG A 9 -5.28 -0.62 8.34
N VAL A 10 -4.78 0.60 8.20
CA VAL A 10 -3.54 0.85 7.43
C VAL A 10 -2.34 0.54 8.33
N LEU A 11 -1.48 -0.37 7.88
CA LEU A 11 -0.28 -0.78 8.59
C LEU A 11 0.91 0.08 8.19
N PHE A 12 1.01 0.40 6.91
CA PHE A 12 2.16 1.08 6.34
C PHE A 12 1.76 1.84 5.07
N ALA A 13 2.27 3.06 4.90
CA ALA A 13 2.20 3.78 3.63
C ALA A 13 3.47 4.55 3.36
N CYS A 14 3.93 4.55 2.11
CA CYS A 14 5.16 5.21 1.69
C CYS A 14 5.11 5.71 0.24
N PHE A 15 6.04 6.59 -0.10
CA PHE A 15 6.39 6.88 -1.47
C PHE A 15 7.13 5.72 -2.11
N VAL A 16 6.87 5.49 -3.39
CA VAL A 16 7.66 4.60 -4.24
C VAL A 16 8.20 5.34 -5.46
N GLY A 17 9.05 4.66 -6.24
CA GLY A 17 9.62 5.23 -7.47
C GLY A 17 10.64 6.34 -7.21
N SER A 18 10.72 7.31 -8.12
CA SER A 18 11.82 8.30 -8.16
C SER A 18 11.99 9.10 -6.87
N ARG A 19 10.89 9.48 -6.21
CA ARG A 19 10.90 10.25 -4.95
C ARG A 19 11.50 9.47 -3.79
N ARG A 20 11.30 8.16 -3.80
CA ARG A 20 11.89 7.27 -2.80
C ARG A 20 13.41 7.23 -2.88
N HIS A 21 13.94 7.29 -4.10
CA HIS A 21 15.37 7.19 -4.35
C HIS A 21 16.06 8.55 -4.48
N ASN A 22 15.36 9.65 -4.18
CA ASN A 22 15.86 11.02 -4.40
C ASN A 22 16.32 11.28 -5.84
N LEU A 23 15.64 10.63 -6.80
CA LEU A 23 15.87 10.76 -8.25
C LEU A 23 14.72 11.55 -8.93
N ALA A 24 13.83 12.16 -8.15
CA ALA A 24 12.71 12.90 -8.68
C ALA A 24 13.16 14.22 -9.31
N VAL A 25 12.60 14.53 -10.48
CA VAL A 25 12.71 15.82 -11.14
C VAL A 25 11.38 16.57 -11.05
N ALA A 26 11.33 17.84 -11.48
CA ALA A 26 10.14 18.67 -11.40
C ALA A 26 8.90 18.06 -12.09
N SER A 27 9.12 17.28 -13.16
CA SER A 27 8.07 16.58 -13.90
C SER A 27 7.75 15.17 -13.39
N SER A 28 8.42 14.69 -12.35
CA SER A 28 8.17 13.34 -11.84
C SER A 28 6.81 13.26 -11.16
N ASP A 29 6.10 12.15 -11.40
CA ASP A 29 4.84 11.83 -10.74
C ASP A 29 5.03 11.33 -9.30
N PHE A 30 3.96 11.41 -8.52
CA PHE A 30 3.92 10.81 -7.20
C PHE A 30 3.29 9.42 -7.27
N ASP A 31 4.05 8.42 -6.80
CA ASP A 31 3.60 7.05 -6.64
C ASP A 31 3.53 6.70 -5.16
N PHE A 32 2.38 6.17 -4.75
CA PHE A 32 2.10 5.79 -3.37
C PHE A 32 1.83 4.32 -3.24
N TRP A 33 2.36 3.74 -2.18
CA TRP A 33 2.00 2.41 -1.73
C TRP A 33 1.39 2.47 -0.34
N CYS A 34 0.29 1.75 -0.17
CA CYS A 34 -0.35 1.52 1.11
C CYS A 34 -0.51 0.02 1.34
N VAL A 35 -0.21 -0.45 2.53
CA VAL A 35 -0.49 -1.81 3.00
C VAL A 35 -1.54 -1.72 4.09
N TYR A 36 -2.63 -2.46 3.93
CA TYR A 36 -3.73 -2.50 4.90
C TYR A 36 -4.00 -3.93 5.36
N GLN A 37 -4.51 -4.06 6.58
CA GLN A 37 -5.05 -5.28 7.14
C GLN A 37 -6.57 -5.23 6.99
N ALA A 38 -7.13 -6.16 6.22
CA ALA A 38 -8.57 -6.28 6.09
C ALA A 38 -9.22 -6.63 7.44
N ARG A 39 -10.45 -6.16 7.65
CA ARG A 39 -11.20 -6.47 8.86
C ARG A 39 -11.51 -7.98 8.92
N SER A 40 -11.36 -8.59 10.09
CA SER A 40 -11.56 -10.05 10.25
C SER A 40 -12.98 -10.50 9.91
N ASP A 41 -13.99 -9.69 10.21
CA ASP A 41 -15.39 -9.93 9.84
C ASP A 41 -15.56 -10.01 8.32
N ALA A 42 -14.89 -9.14 7.56
CA ALA A 42 -14.93 -9.13 6.11
C ALA A 42 -14.17 -10.32 5.49
N LEU A 43 -13.07 -10.76 6.09
CA LEU A 43 -12.32 -11.94 5.64
C LEU A 43 -13.05 -13.25 5.88
N LEU A 44 -13.79 -13.34 7.00
CA LEU A 44 -14.48 -14.55 7.42
C LEU A 44 -15.95 -14.59 6.99
N SER A 45 -16.46 -13.51 6.39
CA SER A 45 -17.86 -13.46 5.95
C SER A 45 -18.11 -14.48 4.85
N ALA A 46 -19.13 -15.32 5.06
CA ALA A 46 -19.68 -16.18 4.01
C ALA A 46 -20.61 -15.41 3.05
N ILE A 47 -20.88 -14.14 3.34
CA ILE A 47 -21.83 -13.28 2.63
C ILE A 47 -21.10 -12.03 2.16
N GLY A 48 -21.10 -11.82 0.84
CA GLY A 48 -20.44 -10.69 0.18
C GLY A 48 -19.08 -11.04 -0.42
N ASP A 49 -18.49 -10.06 -1.10
CA ASP A 49 -17.20 -10.23 -1.76
C ASP A 49 -16.05 -10.16 -0.75
N PRO A 50 -14.98 -10.98 -0.93
CA PRO A 50 -13.80 -10.88 -0.10
C PRO A 50 -13.12 -9.50 -0.27
N PRO A 51 -12.39 -9.03 0.76
CA PRO A 51 -11.60 -7.80 0.65
C PRO A 51 -10.68 -7.83 -0.57
N PRO A 52 -10.61 -6.74 -1.34
CA PRO A 52 -9.80 -6.70 -2.55
C PRO A 52 -8.32 -6.83 -2.21
N ALA A 53 -7.65 -7.82 -2.80
CA ALA A 53 -6.22 -8.04 -2.60
C ALA A 53 -5.36 -6.84 -3.03
N VAL A 54 -5.76 -6.17 -4.12
CA VAL A 54 -5.11 -4.99 -4.69
C VAL A 54 -6.17 -3.98 -5.09
N VAL A 55 -6.02 -2.73 -4.65
CA VAL A 55 -6.84 -1.61 -5.10
C VAL A 55 -5.93 -0.58 -5.74
N LYS A 56 -6.31 -0.11 -6.93
CA LYS A 56 -5.65 0.99 -7.62
C LYS A 56 -6.67 2.06 -7.96
N ASN A 57 -6.25 3.32 -7.93
CA ASN A 57 -7.06 4.39 -8.49
C ASN A 57 -7.03 4.34 -10.03
N PRO A 58 -8.00 4.99 -10.70
CA PRO A 58 -7.99 5.09 -12.16
C PRO A 58 -6.73 5.80 -12.66
N PRO A 59 -6.17 5.44 -13.84
CA PRO A 59 -4.95 6.05 -14.36
C PRO A 59 -5.01 7.57 -14.60
N SER A 60 -6.21 8.13 -14.70
CA SER A 60 -6.44 9.58 -14.84
C SER A 60 -6.36 10.34 -13.52
N VAL A 61 -6.35 9.65 -12.38
CA VAL A 61 -6.33 10.26 -11.06
C VAL A 61 -4.91 10.21 -10.53
N LYS A 62 -4.33 11.38 -10.28
CA LYS A 62 -3.05 11.50 -9.59
C LYS A 62 -3.28 11.86 -8.12
N PRO A 63 -2.42 11.39 -7.20
CA PRO A 63 -1.23 10.58 -7.46
C PRO A 63 -1.54 9.10 -7.71
N ASP A 64 -0.60 8.34 -8.30
CA ASP A 64 -0.80 6.91 -8.56
C ASP A 64 -0.77 6.15 -7.24
N LEU A 65 -1.87 5.48 -6.91
CA LEU A 65 -2.06 4.82 -5.62
C LEU A 65 -2.22 3.31 -5.84
N THR A 66 -1.35 2.54 -5.20
CA THR A 66 -1.54 1.10 -5.03
C THR A 66 -1.77 0.78 -3.56
N VAL A 67 -2.89 0.12 -3.25
CA VAL A 67 -3.25 -0.35 -1.92
C VAL A 67 -3.26 -1.87 -1.93
N LEU A 68 -2.51 -2.49 -1.01
CA LEU A 68 -2.41 -3.94 -0.88
C LEU A 68 -2.94 -4.42 0.45
N GLU A 69 -3.75 -5.47 0.39
CA GLU A 69 -4.06 -6.25 1.57
C GLU A 69 -2.78 -6.96 2.06
N VAL A 70 -2.58 -7.09 3.38
CA VAL A 70 -1.31 -7.57 3.96
C VAL A 70 -0.93 -8.97 3.48
N GLY A 71 -1.90 -9.87 3.26
CA GLY A 71 -1.67 -11.17 2.64
C GLY A 71 -1.31 -11.09 1.16
N ALA A 72 -1.80 -10.10 0.42
CA ALA A 72 -1.34 -9.82 -0.94
C ALA A 72 0.11 -9.30 -0.96
N PHE A 73 0.44 -8.35 -0.08
CA PHE A 73 1.79 -7.84 0.11
C PHE A 73 2.77 -8.97 0.47
N ALA A 74 2.44 -9.80 1.46
CA ALA A 74 3.28 -10.92 1.87
C ALA A 74 3.52 -11.94 0.74
N ARG A 75 2.49 -12.23 -0.08
CA ARG A 75 2.64 -13.10 -1.25
C ARG A 75 3.54 -12.51 -2.33
N MET A 76 3.43 -11.20 -2.59
CA MET A 76 4.30 -10.51 -3.55
C MET A 76 5.74 -10.45 -3.03
N LEU A 77 5.94 -10.15 -1.76
CA LEU A 77 7.23 -10.17 -1.09
C LEU A 77 7.89 -11.56 -1.16
N ALA A 78 7.13 -12.62 -0.87
CA ALA A 78 7.62 -14.00 -0.95
C ALA A 78 8.04 -14.42 -2.37
N ARG A 79 7.49 -13.76 -3.40
CA ARG A 79 7.89 -13.95 -4.81
C ARG A 79 9.07 -13.07 -5.23
N GLY A 80 9.59 -12.24 -4.33
CA GLY A 80 10.67 -11.32 -4.62
C GLY A 80 10.24 -10.12 -5.45
N ASP A 81 9.00 -9.64 -5.35
CA ASP A 81 8.62 -8.36 -5.97
C ASP A 81 9.55 -7.26 -5.42
N PRO A 82 10.37 -6.63 -6.28
CA PRO A 82 11.44 -5.74 -5.82
C PRO A 82 10.89 -4.54 -5.07
N ARG A 83 9.71 -4.05 -5.47
CA ARG A 83 9.08 -2.93 -4.79
C ARG A 83 8.69 -3.37 -3.36
N CYS A 84 8.13 -4.57 -3.19
CA CYS A 84 7.74 -5.06 -1.86
C CYS A 84 8.96 -5.22 -0.94
N VAL A 85 10.08 -5.72 -1.50
CA VAL A 85 11.35 -5.82 -0.79
C VAL A 85 11.84 -4.44 -0.40
N GLU A 86 11.86 -3.51 -1.34
CA GLU A 86 12.23 -2.12 -1.07
C GLU A 86 11.39 -1.57 0.08
N ALA A 87 10.05 -1.70 0.05
CA ALA A 87 9.13 -1.19 1.08
C ALA A 87 9.51 -1.57 2.52
N LEU A 88 10.16 -2.72 2.74
CA LEU A 88 10.67 -3.12 4.07
C LEU A 88 11.81 -2.24 4.59
N PHE A 89 12.53 -1.58 3.69
CA PHE A 89 13.68 -0.72 3.97
C PHE A 89 13.39 0.74 3.56
N ALA A 90 12.15 1.20 3.76
CA ALA A 90 11.80 2.59 3.50
C ALA A 90 12.50 3.53 4.47
N HIS A 91 13.16 4.56 3.93
CA HIS A 91 13.73 5.62 4.75
C HIS A 91 12.59 6.46 5.35
N GLU A 92 12.73 6.93 6.60
CA GLU A 92 11.69 7.68 7.33
C GLU A 92 11.13 8.86 6.52
N SER A 93 11.98 9.55 5.75
CA SER A 93 11.56 10.67 4.87
C SER A 93 10.61 10.27 3.73
N THR A 94 10.45 8.97 3.48
CA THR A 94 9.58 8.39 2.44
C THR A 94 8.37 7.69 3.03
N VAL A 95 8.35 7.49 4.36
CA VAL A 95 7.24 6.90 5.10
C VAL A 95 6.21 7.99 5.40
N LEU A 96 4.96 7.71 5.05
CA LEU A 96 3.83 8.61 5.25
C LEU A 96 2.99 8.17 6.44
N HIS A 97 2.97 6.86 6.71
CA HIS A 97 2.27 6.27 7.82
C HIS A 97 2.92 4.94 8.20
N GLU A 98 3.08 4.73 9.50
CA GLU A 98 3.46 3.45 10.10
C GLU A 98 2.61 3.24 11.35
N ALA A 99 2.00 2.07 11.47
CA ALA A 99 1.21 1.74 12.64
C ALA A 99 2.13 1.49 13.85
N ALA A 100 1.87 2.18 14.97
CA ALA A 100 2.70 2.11 16.18
C ALA A 100 2.79 0.72 16.87
N ALA A 101 1.94 -0.23 16.47
CA ALA A 101 1.93 -1.60 16.99
C ALA A 101 1.38 -2.55 15.92
N TRP A 102 1.90 -3.77 15.88
CA TRP A 102 1.51 -4.83 14.94
C TRP A 102 0.38 -5.66 15.54
#